data_AF-A0A9E5LW35-F1
#
_entry.id   AF-A0A9E5LW35-F1
#
_cell.length_a   1.000
_cell.length_b   1.000
_cell.length_c   1.000
_cell.angle_alpha   90.00
_cell.angle_beta   90.00
_cell.angle_gamma   90.00
#
_symmetry.space_group_name_H-M   'P 1'
#
loop_
_entity.id
_entity.type
_entity.pdbx_description
1 polymer ?
#
loop_
_entity_poly.entity_id
_entity_poly.type
_entity_poly.pdbx_seq_one_letter_code
_entity_poly.pdbx_strand_id
1 'polypeptide(L)' 'MTQDELKQAVAHAAIRYVVDGEIVGVGTGSTANFFIDALGEIRHRIKGAVASSEATAARLAARGVPV' A
#
# COMPACT_ATOMS: atom_id res chain seq x y z
N MET A 1 18.10 -1.30 14.17
CA MET A 1 16.90 -1.45 13.34
C MET A 1 17.03 -2.72 12.52
N THR A 2 16.01 -3.56 12.50
CA THR A 2 15.96 -4.74 11.62
C THR A 2 15.61 -4.33 10.18
N GLN A 3 15.83 -5.22 9.21
CA GLN A 3 15.48 -4.94 7.82
C GLN A 3 13.97 -4.69 7.67
N ASP A 4 13.14 -5.43 8.40
CA ASP A 4 11.69 -5.27 8.34
C ASP A 4 11.23 -3.99 9.04
N GLU A 5 11.89 -3.57 10.13
CA GLU A 5 11.65 -2.24 10.73
C GLU A 5 11.97 -1.11 9.73
N LEU A 6 13.03 -1.25 8.93
CA LEU A 6 13.36 -0.28 7.87
C LEU A 6 12.30 -0.28 6.77
N LYS A 7 11.83 -1.45 6.32
CA LYS A 7 10.75 -1.57 5.32
C LYS A 7 9.45 -0.94 5.81
N GLN A 8 9.09 -1.19 7.07
CA GLN A 8 7.90 -0.60 7.68
C GLN A 8 8.03 0.91 7.81
N ALA A 9 9.20 1.42 8.22
CA ALA A 9 9.44 2.85 8.33
C ALA A 9 9.29 3.58 6.97
N VAL A 10 9.86 3.04 5.90
CA VAL A 10 9.73 3.65 4.57
C VAL A 10 8.30 3.53 4.01
N ALA A 11 7.60 2.43 4.29
CA ALA A 11 6.20 2.26 3.92
C ALA A 11 5.30 3.31 4.58
N HIS A 12 5.43 3.53 5.89
CA HIS A 12 4.70 4.59 6.59
C HIS A 12 5.07 5.99 6.07
N ALA A 13 6.34 6.21 5.73
CA ALA A 13 6.77 7.48 5.16
C ALA A 13 6.10 7.77 3.81
N ALA A 14 5.93 6.74 2.97
CA ALA A 14 5.30 6.85 1.65
C ALA A 14 3.82 7.26 1.73
N ILE A 15 3.10 6.91 2.80
CA ILE A 15 1.68 7.28 3.00
C ILE A 15 1.45 8.79 2.96
N ARG A 16 2.45 9.59 3.38
CA ARG A 16 2.36 11.06 3.35
C ARG A 16 2.25 11.63 1.93
N TYR A 17 2.61 10.86 0.91
CA TYR A 17 2.55 11.27 -0.48
C TYR A 17 1.28 10.80 -1.20
N VAL A 18 0.42 10.05 -0.52
CA VAL A 18 -0.88 9.64 -1.08
C VAL A 18 -1.77 10.87 -1.17
N VAL A 19 -2.22 11.16 -2.40
CA VAL A 19 -3.13 12.27 -2.72
C VAL A 19 -4.57 11.79 -2.54
N ASP A 20 -5.37 12.58 -1.82
CA ASP A 20 -6.76 12.26 -1.54
C ASP A 20 -7.59 12.25 -2.83
N GLY A 21 -8.46 11.26 -2.98
CA GLY A 21 -9.34 11.10 -4.14
C GLY A 21 -8.64 10.57 -5.39
N GLU A 22 -7.37 10.20 -5.33
CA GLU A 22 -6.63 9.65 -6.48
C GLU A 22 -6.57 8.11 -6.47
N ILE A 23 -6.11 7.54 -7.59
CA ILE A 23 -5.80 6.12 -7.74
C ILE A 23 -4.30 5.91 -7.50
N VAL A 24 -3.94 4.93 -6.67
CA VAL A 24 -2.54 4.69 -6.29
C VAL A 24 -1.97 3.48 -7.04
N GLY A 25 -0.86 3.65 -7.75
CA GLY A 25 -0.11 2.52 -8.31
C GLY A 25 0.67 1.78 -7.21
N VAL A 26 0.57 0.46 -7.14
CA VAL A 26 1.18 -0.35 -6.07
C VAL A 26 2.13 -1.42 -6.65
N GLY A 27 3.39 -1.33 -6.23
CA GLY A 27 4.46 -2.27 -6.55
C GLY A 27 4.29 -3.64 -5.91
N THR A 28 5.23 -4.55 -6.20
CA THR A 28 5.26 -5.91 -5.64
C THR A 28 6.50 -6.12 -4.78
N GLY A 29 6.40 -6.91 -3.70
CA GLY A 29 7.54 -7.32 -2.87
C GLY A 29 7.35 -7.05 -1.38
N SER A 30 8.32 -7.49 -0.57
CA SER A 30 8.19 -7.43 0.90
C SER A 30 8.02 -6.01 1.44
N THR A 31 8.67 -5.01 0.84
CA THR A 31 8.48 -3.60 1.22
C THR A 31 7.10 -3.08 0.81
N ALA A 32 6.61 -3.46 -0.38
CA ALA A 32 5.27 -3.07 -0.84
C ALA A 32 4.17 -3.66 0.03
N ASN A 33 4.38 -4.87 0.60
CA ASN A 33 3.45 -5.47 1.54
C ASN A 33 3.19 -4.59 2.78
N PHE A 34 4.25 -3.98 3.35
CA PHE A 34 4.09 -3.03 4.45
C PHE A 34 3.37 -1.76 4.00
N PHE A 35 3.61 -1.28 2.78
CA PHE A 35 2.88 -0.14 2.22
C PHE A 35 1.40 -0.46 2.03
N ILE A 36 1.04 -1.64 1.53
CA ILE A 36 -0.34 -2.09 1.37
C ILE A 36 -1.07 -2.16 2.73
N ASP A 37 -0.38 -2.65 3.74
CA ASP A 37 -0.94 -2.72 5.10
C ASP A 37 -1.25 -1.31 5.63
N ALA A 38 -0.32 -0.36 5.47
CA ALA A 38 -0.50 1.03 5.85
C ALA A 38 -1.56 1.76 4.98
N LEU A 39 -1.62 1.45 3.68
CA LEU A 39 -2.61 2.02 2.75
C LEU A 39 -4.03 1.57 3.13
N GLY A 40 -4.19 0.35 3.63
CA GLY A 40 -5.47 -0.16 4.14
C GLY A 40 -6.07 0.66 5.29
N GLU A 41 -5.21 1.26 6.13
CA GLU A 41 -5.64 2.14 7.23
C GLU A 41 -6.25 3.44 6.71
N ILE A 42 -5.73 3.94 5.59
CA ILE A 42 -6.18 5.19 4.95
C ILE A 42 -7.02 4.97 3.70
N ARG A 43 -7.52 3.76 3.45
CA ARG A 43 -8.22 3.39 2.20
C ARG A 43 -9.40 4.31 1.83
N HIS A 44 -10.02 4.94 2.83
CA HIS A 44 -11.11 5.90 2.65
C HIS A 44 -10.67 7.21 1.97
N ARG A 45 -9.37 7.49 1.93
CA ARG A 45 -8.78 8.67 1.28
C ARG A 45 -8.56 8.48 -0.22
N ILE A 46 -8.58 7.25 -0.74
CA ILE A 46 -8.27 6.97 -2.16
C ILE A 46 -9.47 6.36 -2.88
N LYS A 47 -9.50 6.49 -4.21
CA LYS A 47 -10.55 5.84 -5.04
C LYS A 47 -10.29 4.33 -5.20
N GLY A 48 -9.03 3.93 -5.17
CA GLY A 48 -8.59 2.55 -5.38
C GLY A 48 -7.10 2.48 -5.69
N ALA A 49 -6.63 1.30 -6.08
CA ALA A 49 -5.23 1.06 -6.36
C ALA A 49 -5.03 0.16 -7.59
N VAL A 50 -4.02 0.44 -8.41
CA VAL A 50 -3.62 -0.42 -9.54
C VAL A 50 -2.45 -1.29 -9.10
N ALA A 51 -2.65 -2.61 -9.09
CA ALA A 51 -1.65 -3.57 -8.67
C ALA A 51 -0.72 -3.98 -9.82
N SER A 52 0.58 -4.14 -9.52
CA SER A 52 1.59 -4.65 -10.47
C SER A 52 1.69 -6.19 -10.53
N SER A 53 0.95 -6.91 -9.68
CA SER A 53 0.86 -8.38 -9.70
C SER A 53 -0.44 -8.88 -9.06
N GLU A 54 -0.84 -10.11 -9.37
CA GLU A 54 -2.00 -10.77 -8.75
C GLU A 54 -1.85 -10.90 -7.23
N ALA A 55 -0.63 -11.19 -6.74
CA ALA A 55 -0.36 -11.24 -5.30
C ALA A 55 -0.59 -9.88 -4.61
N THR A 56 -0.23 -8.79 -5.27
CA THR A 56 -0.48 -7.42 -4.80
C THR A 56 -1.96 -7.09 -4.84
N ALA A 57 -2.66 -7.45 -5.92
CA ALA A 57 -4.10 -7.27 -6.07
C ALA A 57 -4.87 -8.00 -4.97
N ALA A 58 -4.54 -9.27 -4.71
CA ALA A 58 -5.16 -10.07 -3.65
C ALA A 58 -4.94 -9.45 -2.26
N ARG A 59 -3.73 -8.94 -1.98
CA ARG A 59 -3.42 -8.31 -0.69
C ARG A 59 -4.17 -6.98 -0.51
N LEU A 60 -4.27 -6.16 -1.56
CA LEU A 60 -5.04 -4.91 -1.54
C LEU A 60 -6.53 -5.18 -1.29
N ALA A 61 -7.11 -6.16 -2.00
CA ALA A 61 -8.49 -6.57 -1.81
C ALA A 61 -8.75 -7.08 -0.38
N ALA A 62 -7.82 -7.86 0.19
CA ALA A 62 -7.90 -8.32 1.58
C ALA A 62 -7.85 -7.18 2.62
N ARG A 63 -7.27 -6.02 2.26
CA ARG A 63 -7.29 -4.79 3.07
C ARG A 63 -8.47 -3.88 2.77
N GLY A 64 -9.40 -4.31 1.92
CA GLY A 64 -10.59 -3.55 1.53
C GLY A 64 -10.28 -2.35 0.62
N VAL A 65 -9.11 -2.33 -0.03
CA VAL A 65 -8.77 -1.33 -1.04
C VAL A 65 -9.37 -1.78 -2.38
N PRO A 66 -10.20 -0.97 -3.05
CA PRO A 66 -10.66 -1.27 -4.41
C PRO A 66 -9.48 -1.42 -5.37
N VAL A 67 -9.49 -2.48 -6.18
CA VAL A 67 -8.44 -2.79 -7.18
C VAL A 67 -9.05 -2.79 -8.57
#